data_AF-A0A1E3UMC9-F1
#
_entry.id   AF-A0A1E3UMC9-F1
#
_cell.length_a   1.000
_cell.length_b   1.000
_cell.length_c   1.000
_cell.angle_alpha   90.00
_cell.angle_beta   90.00
_cell.angle_gamma   90.00
#
_symmetry.space_group_name_H-M   'P 1'
#
loop_
_entity.id
_entity.type
_entity.pdbx_description
1 polymer ?
#
loop_
_entity_poly.entity_id
_entity_poly.type
_entity_poly.pdbx_seq_one_letter_code
_entity_poly.pdbx_strand_id
1 'polypeptide(L)'
;MKTKPKLLVCALIFFAGGVINLFFSTALHGLLTRQITRLSFLPMGDCLASLLSSRQHLMLYLCLQGFALILAVMFFLTNFRPYQSSLDEITPDIQTPKAVGQYQHGSARWMREEEMDSSFDAYLLDPGDPAIRELLQTGYDGLDFLKER
;
A
#
# COMPACT_ATOMS: atom_id res chain seq x y z
N MET A 1 -0.82 0.70 0.33
CA MET A 1 -1.94 1.28 -0.44
C MET A 1 -1.52 2.63 -0.99
N LYS A 2 -1.81 2.92 -2.26
CA LYS A 2 -1.63 4.26 -2.85
C LYS A 2 -2.51 5.29 -2.12
N THR A 3 -2.23 6.59 -2.27
CA THR A 3 -2.99 7.66 -1.60
C THR A 3 -4.47 7.70 -2.01
N LYS A 4 -4.77 7.49 -3.30
CA LYS A 4 -6.14 7.47 -3.86
C LYS A 4 -7.10 6.49 -3.15
N PRO A 5 -6.79 5.19 -3.01
CA PRO A 5 -7.69 4.26 -2.32
C PRO A 5 -7.83 4.55 -0.82
N LYS A 6 -6.80 5.12 -0.16
CA LYS A 6 -6.94 5.54 1.25
C LYS A 6 -7.96 6.65 1.43
N LEU A 7 -7.92 7.66 0.55
CA LEU A 7 -8.90 8.75 0.56
C LEU A 7 -10.32 8.22 0.32
N LEU A 8 -10.48 7.22 -0.55
CA LEU A 8 -11.77 6.56 -0.77
C LEU A 8 -12.29 5.88 0.50
N VAL A 9 -11.42 5.18 1.24
CA VAL A 9 -11.79 4.57 2.53
C VAL A 9 -12.11 5.64 3.58
N CYS A 10 -11.34 6.72 3.67
CA CYS A 10 -11.66 7.85 4.56
C CYS A 10 -13.03 8.47 4.23
N ALA A 11 -13.31 8.66 2.94
CA ALA A 11 -14.61 9.16 2.48
C ALA A 11 -15.73 8.18 2.86
N LEU A 12 -15.53 6.87 2.65
CA LEU A 12 -16.48 5.84 3.05
C LEU A 12 -16.78 5.90 4.55
N ILE A 13 -15.74 5.98 5.40
CA ILE A 13 -15.89 6.09 6.87
C ILE A 13 -16.72 7.33 7.22
N PHE A 14 -16.42 8.47 6.59
CA PHE A 14 -17.12 9.72 6.88
C PHE A 14 -18.59 9.70 6.44
N PHE A 15 -18.89 9.23 5.23
CA PHE A 15 -20.25 9.20 4.70
C PHE A 15 -21.11 8.10 5.35
N ALA A 16 -20.58 6.88 5.47
CA ALA A 16 -21.30 5.80 6.16
C ALA A 16 -21.51 6.15 7.64
N GLY A 17 -20.50 6.73 8.28
CA GLY A 17 -20.61 7.29 9.62
C GLY A 17 -21.69 8.35 9.72
N GLY A 18 -21.79 9.26 8.75
CA GLY A 18 -22.83 10.30 8.70
C GLY A 18 -24.25 9.75 8.59
N VAL A 19 -24.46 8.75 7.73
CA VAL A 19 -25.79 8.11 7.60
C VAL A 19 -26.18 7.41 8.91
N ILE A 20 -25.28 6.65 9.52
CA ILE A 20 -25.53 5.99 10.81
C ILE A 20 -25.76 7.03 11.93
N ASN A 21 -24.93 8.08 11.95
CA ASN A 21 -25.01 9.16 12.91
C ASN A 21 -26.32 9.94 12.81
N LEU A 22 -26.91 10.07 11.61
CA LEU A 22 -28.23 10.69 11.46
C LEU A 22 -29.28 9.98 12.33
N PHE A 23 -29.40 8.66 12.20
CA PHE A 23 -30.36 7.89 13.00
C PHE A 23 -30.00 7.88 14.49
N PHE A 24 -28.72 7.69 14.80
CA PHE A 24 -28.26 7.61 16.19
C PHE A 24 -28.43 8.94 16.93
N SER A 25 -28.09 10.07 16.29
CA SER A 25 -28.24 11.40 16.88
C SER A 25 -29.70 11.80 17.07
N THR A 26 -30.60 11.43 16.16
CA THR A 26 -32.06 11.63 16.33
C THR A 26 -32.59 10.82 17.52
N ALA A 27 -32.21 9.54 17.63
CA ALA A 27 -32.60 8.70 18.75
C ALA A 27 -32.02 9.20 20.08
N LEU A 28 -30.75 9.61 20.10
CA LEU A 28 -30.10 10.15 21.29
C LEU A 28 -30.71 11.49 21.72
N HIS A 29 -30.99 12.38 20.77
CA HIS A 29 -31.64 13.64 21.08
C HIS A 29 -33.05 13.42 21.63
N GLY A 30 -33.86 12.60 20.97
CA GLY A 30 -35.22 12.31 21.44
C GLY A 30 -35.24 11.69 22.84
N LEU A 31 -34.24 10.85 23.17
CA LEU A 31 -34.06 10.27 24.50
C LEU A 31 -33.70 11.36 25.53
N LEU A 32 -32.73 12.22 25.21
CA LEU A 32 -32.27 13.31 26.09
C LEU A 32 -33.38 14.34 26.37
N THR A 33 -34.22 14.61 25.36
CA THR A 33 -35.37 15.53 25.46
C THR A 33 -36.64 14.83 25.97
N ARG A 34 -36.55 13.54 26.34
CA ARG A 34 -37.66 12.70 26.85
C ARG A 34 -38.87 12.61 25.92
N GLN A 35 -38.69 12.89 24.63
CA GLN A 35 -39.74 12.76 23.61
C GLN A 35 -39.98 11.29 23.24
N ILE A 36 -38.95 10.44 23.42
CA ILE A 36 -39.05 9.00 23.22
C ILE A 36 -38.55 8.25 24.44
N THR A 37 -39.26 7.19 24.80
CA THR A 37 -38.90 6.25 25.88
C THR A 37 -38.27 4.97 25.37
N ARG A 38 -38.30 4.76 24.04
CA ARG A 38 -37.73 3.59 23.35
C ARG A 38 -36.97 4.03 22.10
N LEU A 39 -35.86 3.38 21.83
CA LEU A 39 -35.09 3.56 20.59
C LEU A 39 -35.96 3.05 19.42
N SER A 40 -36.36 3.96 18.55
CA SER A 40 -37.12 3.65 17.34
C SER A 40 -36.42 4.27 16.13
N PHE A 41 -36.50 3.57 15.00
CA PHE A 41 -36.01 4.09 13.73
C PHE A 41 -37.09 4.99 13.12
N LEU A 42 -36.86 6.29 13.14
CA LEU A 42 -37.73 7.25 12.47
C LEU A 42 -37.46 7.26 10.95
N PRO A 43 -38.47 7.61 10.14
CA PRO A 43 -38.29 7.85 8.70
C PRO A 43 -37.18 8.89 8.46
N MET A 44 -36.44 8.72 7.36
CA MET A 44 -35.31 9.61 7.02
C MET A 44 -35.73 11.08 6.92
N GLY A 45 -36.95 11.37 6.43
CA GLY A 45 -37.49 12.73 6.33
C GLY A 45 -37.66 13.40 7.69
N ASP A 46 -38.15 12.66 8.68
CA ASP A 46 -38.36 13.19 10.04
C ASP A 46 -37.03 13.41 10.74
N CYS A 47 -36.03 12.54 10.53
CA CYS A 47 -34.68 12.74 11.04
C CYS A 47 -34.03 14.03 10.49
N LEU A 48 -34.17 14.28 9.18
CA LEU A 48 -33.66 15.49 8.52
C LEU A 48 -34.38 16.74 8.99
N ALA A 49 -35.71 16.70 9.09
CA ALA A 49 -36.50 17.82 9.60
C ALA A 49 -36.10 18.15 11.05
N SER A 50 -36.01 17.13 11.90
CA SER A 50 -35.58 17.23 13.29
C SER A 50 -34.18 17.84 13.44
N LEU A 51 -33.24 17.42 12.57
CA LEU A 51 -31.88 17.94 12.53
C LEU A 51 -31.82 19.44 12.17
N LEU A 52 -32.60 19.86 11.17
CA LEU A 52 -32.60 21.23 10.66
C LEU A 52 -33.42 22.20 11.54
N SER A 53 -34.50 21.70 12.16
CA SER A 53 -35.37 22.52 13.00
C SER A 53 -34.77 22.82 14.38
N SER A 54 -33.90 21.96 14.91
CA SER A 54 -33.36 22.11 16.26
C SER A 54 -31.84 22.30 16.28
N ARG A 55 -31.41 23.47 16.76
CA ARG A 55 -29.98 23.79 16.95
C ARG A 55 -29.26 22.80 17.86
N GLN A 56 -29.95 22.24 18.86
CA GLN A 56 -29.37 21.27 19.78
C GLN A 56 -29.10 19.92 19.10
N HIS A 57 -30.01 19.46 18.23
CA HIS A 57 -29.81 18.22 17.46
C HIS A 57 -28.66 18.41 16.47
N LEU A 58 -28.63 19.55 15.78
CA LEU A 58 -27.57 19.89 14.85
C LEU A 58 -26.20 19.89 15.53
N MET A 59 -26.09 20.50 16.71
CA MET A 59 -24.84 20.53 17.47
C MET A 59 -24.40 19.13 17.93
N LEU A 60 -25.35 18.30 18.38
CA LEU A 60 -25.09 16.91 18.74
C LEU A 60 -24.61 16.08 17.54
N TYR A 61 -25.30 16.20 16.40
CA TYR A 61 -24.93 15.53 15.16
C TYR A 61 -23.52 15.94 14.71
N LEU A 62 -23.20 17.23 14.71
CA LEU A 62 -21.88 17.74 14.34
C LEU A 62 -20.78 17.25 15.29
N CYS A 63 -21.05 17.17 16.59
CA CYS A 63 -20.12 16.64 17.58
C CYS A 63 -19.78 15.17 17.27
N LEU A 64 -20.80 14.34 17.07
CA LEU A 64 -20.64 12.93 16.72
C LEU A 64 -19.98 12.74 15.34
N GLN A 65 -20.32 13.58 14.37
CA GLN A 65 -19.69 13.58 13.05
C GLN A 65 -18.22 14.00 13.12
N GLY A 66 -17.87 14.87 14.07
CA GLY A 66 -16.49 15.24 14.39
C GLY A 66 -15.66 14.03 14.82
N PHE A 67 -16.21 13.14 15.65
CA PHE A 67 -15.52 11.89 16.00
C PHE A 67 -15.30 10.98 14.79
N ALA A 68 -16.29 10.86 13.89
CA ALA A 68 -16.12 10.10 12.65
C ALA A 68 -15.02 10.70 11.74
N LEU A 69 -14.92 12.04 11.68
CA LEU A 69 -13.84 12.73 10.98
C LEU A 69 -12.47 12.45 11.61
N ILE A 70 -12.36 12.53 12.94
CA ILE A 70 -11.12 12.22 13.67
C ILE A 70 -10.70 10.77 13.39
N LEU A 71 -11.63 9.81 13.43
CA LEU A 71 -11.36 8.41 13.08
C LEU A 71 -10.86 8.25 11.64
N ALA A 72 -11.47 8.95 10.68
CA ALA A 72 -11.01 8.93 9.29
C ALA A 72 -9.60 9.52 9.12
N VAL A 73 -9.28 10.60 9.85
CA VAL A 73 -7.94 11.21 9.87
C VAL A 73 -6.93 10.27 10.53
N MET A 74 -7.27 9.67 11.68
CA MET A 74 -6.41 8.70 12.35
C MET A 74 -6.15 7.48 11.45
N PHE A 75 -7.16 6.96 10.77
CA PHE A 75 -6.98 5.90 9.78
C PHE A 75 -5.98 6.32 8.69
N PHE A 76 -6.12 7.53 8.16
CA PHE A 76 -5.22 8.04 7.13
C PHE A 76 -3.77 8.13 7.61
N LEU A 77 -3.55 8.73 8.79
CA LEU A 77 -2.23 8.96 9.38
C LEU A 77 -1.54 7.66 9.78
N THR A 78 -2.25 6.75 10.47
CA THR A 78 -1.70 5.45 10.90
C THR A 78 -1.37 4.54 9.73
N ASN A 79 -2.12 4.65 8.63
CA ASN A 79 -1.86 3.92 7.39
C ASN A 79 -0.97 4.70 6.41
N PHE A 80 -0.44 5.85 6.81
CA PHE A 80 0.54 6.58 6.03
C PHE A 80 1.87 5.82 6.11
N ARG A 81 2.07 4.89 5.16
CA ARG A 81 3.38 4.29 4.88
C ARG A 81 4.07 5.17 3.84
N PRO A 82 4.95 6.11 4.24
CA PRO A 82 5.63 7.03 3.32
C PRO A 82 6.56 6.30 2.36
N TYR A 83 7.09 5.14 2.78
CA TYR A 83 8.10 4.42 2.05
C TYR A 83 7.64 3.02 1.66
N GLN A 84 7.42 2.82 0.37
CA GLN A 84 7.40 1.52 -0.30
C GLN A 84 8.21 1.72 -1.58
N SER A 85 9.46 1.25 -1.59
CA SER A 85 10.24 1.22 -2.82
C SER A 85 9.55 0.29 -3.82
N SER A 86 9.51 0.70 -5.10
CA SER A 86 9.21 -0.26 -6.17
C SER A 86 10.27 -1.34 -6.15
N LEU A 87 9.88 -2.59 -6.39
CA LEU A 87 10.81 -3.69 -6.54
C LEU A 87 11.12 -3.87 -8.03
N ASP A 88 12.38 -4.13 -8.35
CA ASP A 88 12.81 -4.63 -9.65
C ASP A 88 12.85 -6.18 -9.55
N GLU A 89 12.22 -6.83 -10.53
CA GLU A 89 12.18 -8.29 -10.66
C GLU A 89 13.43 -8.78 -11.39
N ILE A 90 14.11 -9.78 -10.82
CA ILE A 90 15.35 -10.33 -11.38
C ILE A 90 15.08 -11.75 -11.87
N THR A 91 14.42 -12.53 -11.03
CA THR A 91 13.88 -13.83 -11.37
C THR A 91 12.44 -13.91 -10.87
N PRO A 92 11.64 -14.90 -11.32
CA PRO A 92 10.24 -15.02 -10.91
C PRO A 92 10.03 -15.02 -9.38
N ASP A 93 11.01 -15.54 -8.63
CA ASP A 93 10.95 -15.65 -7.17
C ASP A 93 11.82 -14.62 -6.43
N ILE A 94 12.68 -13.88 -7.13
CA ILE A 94 13.63 -12.94 -6.51
C ILE A 94 13.39 -11.52 -7.02
N GLN A 95 13.05 -10.64 -6.07
CA GLN A 95 12.81 -9.23 -6.30
C GLN A 95 13.68 -8.40 -5.36
N THR A 96 14.23 -7.30 -5.86
CA THR A 96 15.07 -6.40 -5.06
C THR A 96 14.55 -4.97 -5.10
N PRO A 97 14.73 -4.18 -4.03
CA PRO A 97 14.35 -2.77 -4.03
C PRO A 97 15.05 -1.98 -5.13
N LYS A 98 14.27 -1.23 -5.90
CA LYS A 98 14.80 -0.30 -6.89
C LYS A 98 15.57 0.82 -6.19
N ALA A 99 16.77 1.13 -6.68
CA ALA A 99 17.55 2.26 -6.20
C ALA A 99 16.81 3.58 -6.50
N VAL A 100 16.59 4.40 -5.45
CA VAL A 100 15.87 5.68 -5.55
C VAL A 100 16.50 6.76 -4.66
N GLY A 101 16.46 8.02 -5.11
CA GLY A 101 16.73 9.20 -4.30
C GLY A 101 18.22 9.47 -3.97
N GLN A 102 18.49 9.83 -2.72
CA GLN A 102 19.79 10.25 -2.17
C GLN A 102 20.57 9.09 -1.51
N TYR A 103 20.36 7.85 -1.97
CA TYR A 103 21.03 6.63 -1.47
C TYR A 103 20.89 6.31 0.04
N GLN A 104 19.99 6.99 0.77
CA GLN A 104 19.80 6.80 2.22
C GLN A 104 19.33 5.39 2.62
N HIS A 105 18.87 4.61 1.65
CA HIS A 105 18.34 3.26 1.85
C HIS A 105 19.04 2.23 0.96
N GLY A 106 20.25 2.57 0.50
CA GLY A 106 21.03 1.76 -0.42
C GLY A 106 21.04 2.34 -1.83
N SER A 107 22.23 2.39 -2.40
CA SER A 107 22.50 2.63 -3.82
C SER A 107 22.68 1.34 -4.61
N ALA A 108 22.80 0.21 -3.91
CA ALA A 108 23.03 -1.09 -4.48
C ALA A 108 21.84 -1.46 -5.38
N ARG A 109 22.14 -1.64 -6.65
CA ARG A 109 21.24 -2.19 -7.66
C ARG A 109 22.01 -3.17 -8.51
N TRP A 110 21.28 -4.00 -9.22
CA TRP A 110 21.87 -4.86 -10.23
C TRP A 110 22.39 -4.02 -11.40
N MET A 111 23.54 -4.44 -11.92
CA MET A 111 24.16 -3.83 -13.07
C MET A 111 23.28 -4.05 -14.30
N ARG A 112 23.13 -3.03 -15.15
CA ARG A 112 22.43 -3.18 -16.41
C ARG A 112 23.35 -3.86 -17.43
N GLU A 113 22.79 -4.58 -18.39
CA GLU A 113 23.56 -5.23 -19.45
C GLU A 113 24.50 -4.25 -20.18
N GLU A 114 24.01 -3.04 -20.47
CA GLU A 114 24.79 -1.94 -21.08
C GLU A 114 26.04 -1.53 -20.27
N GLU A 115 26.02 -1.72 -18.95
CA GLU A 115 27.12 -1.32 -18.06
C GLU A 115 28.15 -2.43 -17.90
N MET A 116 27.76 -3.68 -18.21
CA MET A 116 28.59 -4.86 -18.02
C MET A 116 29.86 -4.78 -18.85
N ASP A 117 29.72 -4.46 -20.15
CA ASP A 117 30.83 -4.36 -21.09
C ASP A 117 31.84 -3.26 -20.72
N SER A 118 31.39 -2.24 -19.97
CA SER A 118 32.25 -1.15 -19.50
C SER A 118 32.88 -1.40 -18.13
N SER A 119 32.24 -2.26 -17.32
CA SER A 119 32.63 -2.48 -15.92
C SER A 119 33.55 -3.68 -15.75
N PHE A 120 33.54 -4.61 -16.71
CA PHE A 120 34.36 -5.81 -16.68
C PHE A 120 35.29 -5.85 -17.89
N ASP A 121 36.56 -6.16 -17.64
CA ASP A 121 37.49 -6.48 -18.72
C ASP A 121 37.09 -7.84 -19.33
N ALA A 122 36.78 -7.83 -20.63
CA ALA A 122 36.55 -9.05 -21.38
C ALA A 122 37.87 -9.52 -22.00
N TYR A 123 38.25 -10.76 -21.73
CA TYR A 123 39.35 -11.41 -22.43
C TYR A 123 38.80 -12.34 -23.50
N LEU A 124 39.18 -12.09 -24.75
CA LEU A 124 38.89 -13.01 -25.84
C LEU A 124 39.98 -14.08 -25.85
N LEU A 125 39.57 -15.30 -25.50
CA LEU A 125 40.46 -16.46 -25.56
C LEU A 125 40.81 -16.76 -27.02
N ASP A 126 42.11 -16.83 -27.33
CA ASP A 126 42.60 -17.26 -28.63
C ASP A 126 42.54 -18.78 -28.74
N PRO A 127 41.68 -19.37 -29.59
CA PRO A 127 41.62 -20.81 -29.78
C PRO A 127 42.87 -21.39 -30.45
N GLY A 128 43.70 -20.54 -31.06
CA GLY A 128 44.99 -20.89 -31.66
C GLY A 128 46.11 -21.06 -30.64
N ASP A 129 45.94 -20.56 -29.41
CA ASP A 129 46.93 -20.71 -28.36
C ASP A 129 47.09 -22.20 -27.97
N PRO A 130 48.33 -22.74 -27.95
CA PRO A 130 48.55 -24.15 -27.67
C PRO A 130 48.03 -24.59 -26.28
N ALA A 131 48.16 -23.74 -25.27
CA ALA A 131 47.71 -24.03 -23.92
C ALA A 131 46.18 -24.01 -23.82
N ILE A 132 45.52 -23.02 -24.44
CA ILE A 132 44.04 -22.98 -24.50
C ILE A 132 43.51 -24.21 -25.24
N ARG A 133 44.17 -24.60 -26.33
CA ARG A 133 43.78 -25.78 -27.12
C ARG A 133 43.91 -27.08 -26.34
N GLU A 134 44.98 -27.25 -25.59
CA GLU A 134 45.19 -28.41 -24.71
C GLU A 134 44.13 -28.45 -23.61
N LEU A 135 43.84 -27.32 -22.96
CA LEU A 135 42.81 -27.21 -21.91
C LEU A 135 41.41 -27.52 -22.45
N LEU A 136 41.07 -27.08 -23.66
CA LEU A 136 39.80 -27.40 -24.30
C LEU A 136 39.68 -28.88 -24.66
N GLN A 137 40.78 -29.52 -25.08
CA GLN A 137 40.80 -30.94 -25.44
C GLN A 137 40.71 -31.86 -24.21
N THR A 138 41.42 -31.48 -23.14
CA THR A 138 41.51 -32.27 -21.90
C THR A 138 40.45 -31.90 -20.87
N GLY A 139 39.68 -30.83 -21.08
CA GLY A 139 38.71 -30.33 -20.11
C GLY A 139 37.59 -31.29 -19.73
N TYR A 140 37.39 -32.36 -20.50
CA TYR A 140 36.43 -33.44 -20.22
C TYR A 140 37.08 -34.73 -19.71
N ASP A 141 38.40 -34.77 -19.58
CA ASP A 141 39.11 -35.92 -19.05
C ASP A 141 38.74 -36.11 -17.56
N GLY A 142 38.35 -37.32 -17.19
CA GLY A 142 37.92 -37.63 -15.82
C GLY A 142 36.49 -37.19 -15.46
N LEU A 143 35.73 -36.62 -16.41
CA LEU A 143 34.30 -36.30 -16.25
C LEU A 143 33.38 -37.42 -16.76
N ASP A 144 33.76 -38.69 -16.61
CA ASP A 144 33.00 -39.83 -17.15
C ASP A 144 31.58 -39.92 -16.57
N PHE A 145 31.35 -39.36 -15.38
CA PHE A 145 30.02 -39.24 -14.76
C PHE A 145 29.04 -38.31 -15.50
N LEU A 146 29.51 -37.45 -16.41
CA LEU A 146 28.64 -36.60 -17.24
C LEU A 146 28.13 -37.33 -18.50
N LYS A 147 28.78 -38.42 -18.92
CA LYS A 147 28.39 -39.20 -20.12
C LYS A 147 27.21 -40.14 -19.87
N GLU A 148 26.83 -40.36 -18.61
CA GLU A 148 25.77 -41.31 -18.19
C GLU A 148 24.39 -40.67 -18.00
N ARG A 149 24.13 -39.46 -18.55
CA ARG A 149 22.79 -38.84 -18.59
C ARG A 149 22.22 -38.75 -19.99
#